data_AF-A0A7C1WZR5-F1
#
_entry.id   AF-A0A7C1WZR5-F1
#
_cell.length_a   1.000
_cell.length_b   1.000
_cell.length_c   1.000
_cell.angle_alpha   90.00
_cell.angle_beta   90.00
_cell.angle_gamma   90.00
#
_symmetry.space_group_name_H-M   'P 1'
#
loop_
_entity.id
_entity.type
_entity.pdbx_description
1 polymer ?
#
loop_
_entity_poly.entity_id
_entity_poly.type
_entity_poly.pdbx_seq_one_letter_code
_entity_poly.pdbx_strand_id
1 'polypeptide(L)'
;AARSLPFWYQRMRGNSKEELAELFRSQTDSILFGLDTFWYGTDFPGATLEYVVLVRLPYGVPDPYHRAQCAALGTSGQRREIYMPRALAKFRQGFGRLMRRESDRGCVFVLDKRIIDPRHRAFLRELPVRSVFEADGENAERCSDLVIGDTDRCISAAIAHMSMGADVRRRGLDRPFRGWTPVDDASENAPRTLGRSSPVLEIPPERAPF
;
A
#
# COMPACT_ATOMS: atom_id res chain seq x y z
N ALA A 1 13.25 13.85 -19.32
CA ALA A 1 11.93 13.58 -19.93
C ALA A 1 10.97 13.17 -18.82
N ALA A 2 9.81 13.82 -18.70
CA ALA A 2 8.81 13.45 -17.71
C ALA A 2 8.40 11.99 -17.95
N ARG A 3 8.56 11.12 -16.94
CA ARG A 3 8.05 9.75 -17.05
C ARG A 3 6.56 9.80 -16.80
N SER A 4 5.80 9.43 -17.84
CA SER A 4 4.41 9.04 -17.72
C SER A 4 4.35 7.70 -17.00
N LEU A 5 3.94 7.68 -15.73
CA LEU A 5 3.62 6.41 -15.07
C LEU A 5 2.17 6.06 -15.40
N PRO A 6 1.92 4.90 -16.04
CA PRO A 6 0.58 4.35 -16.19
C PRO A 6 -0.08 4.28 -14.82
N PHE A 7 -1.23 4.95 -14.71
CA PHE A 7 -2.00 5.02 -13.49
C PHE A 7 -3.38 4.46 -13.75
N TRP A 8 -3.73 3.39 -13.04
CA TRP A 8 -5.04 2.79 -13.10
C TRP A 8 -5.72 2.86 -11.76
N TYR A 9 -7.05 2.92 -11.77
CA TYR A 9 -7.84 2.93 -10.55
C TYR A 9 -9.13 2.16 -10.74
N GLN A 10 -9.63 1.59 -9.64
CA GLN A 10 -10.86 0.83 -9.68
C GLN A 10 -12.06 1.71 -10.09
N ARG A 11 -12.96 1.15 -10.89
CA ARG A 11 -14.11 1.85 -11.51
C ARG A 11 -13.71 2.84 -12.61
N MET A 12 -12.48 2.78 -13.11
CA MET A 12 -12.11 3.40 -14.37
C MET A 12 -13.07 2.92 -15.47
N ARG A 13 -13.58 3.87 -16.26
CA ARG A 13 -14.58 3.57 -17.30
C ARG A 13 -13.99 2.64 -18.35
N GLY A 14 -14.72 1.57 -18.65
CA GLY A 14 -14.35 0.64 -19.72
C GLY A 14 -13.32 -0.43 -19.32
N ASN A 15 -12.98 -0.53 -18.03
CA ASN A 15 -12.14 -1.61 -17.54
C ASN A 15 -12.83 -2.38 -16.40
N SER A 16 -12.90 -3.70 -16.55
CA SER A 16 -13.25 -4.61 -15.45
C SER A 16 -12.10 -4.72 -14.45
N LYS A 17 -12.37 -5.28 -13.27
CA LYS A 17 -11.33 -5.53 -12.27
C LYS A 17 -10.27 -6.49 -12.80
N GLU A 18 -10.71 -7.48 -13.57
CA GLU A 18 -9.87 -8.52 -14.18
C GLU A 18 -8.95 -7.91 -15.23
N GLU A 19 -9.48 -7.00 -16.07
CA GLU A 19 -8.69 -6.26 -17.06
C GLU A 19 -7.67 -5.33 -16.41
N LEU A 20 -8.05 -4.59 -15.35
CA LEU A 20 -7.12 -3.76 -14.59
C LEU A 20 -6.00 -4.57 -13.95
N ALA A 21 -6.33 -5.76 -13.43
CA ALA A 21 -5.33 -6.65 -12.87
C ALA A 21 -4.35 -7.15 -13.94
N GLU A 22 -4.84 -7.44 -15.14
CA GLU A 22 -3.99 -7.88 -16.26
C GLU A 22 -3.09 -6.75 -16.79
N LEU A 23 -3.64 -5.54 -16.93
CA LEU A 23 -2.86 -4.35 -17.27
C LEU A 23 -1.74 -4.14 -16.26
N PHE A 24 -2.05 -4.23 -14.96
CA PHE A 24 -1.05 -4.11 -13.90
C PHE A 24 0.01 -5.21 -14.00
N ARG A 25 -0.37 -6.49 -14.20
CA ARG A 25 0.58 -7.60 -14.42
C ARG A 25 1.53 -7.37 -15.58
N SER A 26 1.04 -6.82 -16.67
CA SER A 26 1.83 -6.63 -17.89
C SER A 26 2.81 -5.44 -17.83
N GLN A 27 2.69 -4.55 -16.84
CA GLN A 27 3.54 -3.36 -16.72
C GLN A 27 4.12 -3.17 -15.31
N THR A 28 5.42 -3.38 -15.17
CA THR A 28 6.15 -3.25 -13.90
C THR A 28 6.34 -1.80 -13.44
N ASP A 29 6.40 -0.85 -14.37
CA ASP A 29 6.52 0.58 -14.07
C ASP A 29 5.13 1.26 -14.00
N SER A 30 4.24 0.77 -13.15
CA SER A 30 2.85 1.25 -13.10
C SER A 30 2.30 1.40 -11.69
N ILE A 31 1.18 2.12 -11.56
CA ILE A 31 0.46 2.32 -10.29
C ILE A 31 -0.98 1.87 -10.46
N LEU A 32 -1.45 1.02 -9.53
CA LEU A 32 -2.85 0.59 -9.46
C LEU A 32 -3.48 0.99 -8.11
N PHE A 33 -4.53 1.80 -8.17
CA PHE A 33 -5.37 2.15 -7.03
C PHE A 33 -6.58 1.24 -6.96
N GLY A 34 -6.48 0.21 -6.12
CA GLY A 34 -7.55 -0.73 -5.83
C GLY A 34 -8.34 -0.38 -4.57
N LEU A 35 -9.65 -0.65 -4.56
CA LEU A 35 -10.40 -0.79 -3.33
C LEU A 35 -10.22 -2.20 -2.76
N ASP A 36 -10.93 -2.48 -1.68
CA ASP A 36 -10.84 -3.75 -0.98
C ASP A 36 -11.16 -4.99 -1.82
N THR A 37 -11.89 -4.85 -2.92
CA THR A 37 -12.14 -5.96 -3.84
C THR A 37 -10.87 -6.49 -4.50
N PHE A 38 -9.84 -5.67 -4.67
CA PHE A 38 -8.54 -6.14 -5.17
C PHE A 38 -7.82 -7.05 -4.17
N TRP A 39 -8.30 -7.14 -2.92
CA TRP A 39 -7.78 -8.08 -1.95
C TRP A 39 -8.40 -9.46 -2.08
N TYR A 40 -9.39 -9.64 -2.94
CA TYR A 40 -10.07 -10.91 -3.18
C TYR A 40 -9.83 -11.37 -4.62
N GLY A 41 -9.27 -12.56 -4.82
CA GLY A 41 -9.12 -13.21 -6.14
C GLY A 41 -8.17 -12.55 -7.15
N THR A 42 -7.25 -11.68 -6.75
CA THR A 42 -6.33 -10.98 -7.67
C THR A 42 -4.87 -11.20 -7.27
N ASP A 43 -4.20 -12.09 -7.99
CA ASP A 43 -2.80 -12.39 -7.77
C ASP A 43 -1.88 -11.50 -8.62
N PHE A 44 -0.81 -10.96 -8.05
CA PHE A 44 0.22 -10.17 -8.73
C PHE A 44 1.59 -10.80 -8.44
N PRO A 45 2.08 -11.70 -9.31
CA PRO A 45 3.34 -12.41 -9.06
C PRO A 45 4.57 -11.54 -9.37
N GLY A 46 5.63 -11.69 -8.56
CA GLY A 46 6.99 -11.22 -8.87
C GLY A 46 7.17 -9.70 -8.88
N ALA A 47 8.02 -9.20 -9.79
CA ALA A 47 8.43 -7.79 -9.90
C ALA A 47 7.29 -6.80 -10.24
N THR A 48 6.08 -7.30 -10.51
CA THR A 48 4.92 -6.44 -10.74
C THR A 48 4.45 -5.75 -9.45
N LEU A 49 4.67 -6.36 -8.28
CA LEU A 49 4.21 -5.80 -7.01
C LEU A 49 5.39 -5.72 -6.04
N GLU A 50 6.11 -4.61 -6.08
CA GLU A 50 7.20 -4.32 -5.12
C GLU A 50 6.72 -3.42 -3.96
N TYR A 51 5.69 -2.61 -4.19
CA TYR A 51 5.21 -1.64 -3.22
C TYR A 51 3.72 -1.81 -2.96
N VAL A 52 3.34 -1.93 -1.69
CA VAL A 52 1.93 -1.91 -1.26
C VAL A 52 1.73 -0.74 -0.31
N VAL A 53 0.74 0.11 -0.63
CA VAL A 53 0.39 1.25 0.22
C VAL A 53 -1.01 1.04 0.80
N LEU A 54 -1.05 0.87 2.12
CA LEU A 54 -2.27 0.74 2.91
C LEU A 54 -2.62 2.08 3.54
N VAL A 55 -3.55 2.79 2.90
CA VAL A 55 -4.03 4.09 3.40
C VAL A 55 -4.80 3.98 4.72
N ARG A 56 -5.43 2.83 4.99
CA ARG A 56 -6.27 2.60 6.17
C ARG A 56 -6.33 1.12 6.52
N LEU A 57 -6.41 0.81 7.83
CA LEU A 57 -6.62 -0.55 8.31
C LEU A 57 -7.95 -1.13 7.78
N PRO A 58 -7.97 -2.41 7.35
CA PRO A 58 -9.06 -3.00 6.56
C PRO A 58 -10.23 -3.47 7.43
N TYR A 59 -10.85 -2.56 8.17
CA TYR A 59 -12.05 -2.85 8.97
C TYR A 59 -13.28 -3.21 8.14
N GLY A 60 -13.25 -2.90 6.83
CA GLY A 60 -14.36 -3.13 5.91
C GLY A 60 -15.59 -2.30 6.23
N VAL A 61 -16.57 -2.39 5.33
CA VAL A 61 -17.92 -1.87 5.58
C VAL A 61 -18.76 -3.04 6.13
N PRO A 62 -19.46 -2.88 7.26
CA PRO A 62 -20.35 -3.92 7.78
C PRO A 62 -21.45 -4.26 6.77
N ASP A 63 -21.55 -5.53 6.40
CA ASP A 63 -22.71 -6.05 5.65
C ASP A 63 -23.90 -6.29 6.61
N PRO A 64 -25.14 -6.54 6.10
CA PRO A 64 -26.29 -6.78 6.96
C PRO A 64 -26.11 -7.96 7.92
N TYR A 65 -25.38 -9.00 7.51
CA TYR A 65 -25.09 -10.17 8.34
C TYR A 65 -24.15 -9.82 9.49
N HIS A 66 -23.09 -9.05 9.21
CA HIS A 66 -22.19 -8.50 10.22
C HIS A 66 -22.96 -7.66 11.24
N ARG A 67 -23.90 -6.82 10.79
CA ARG A 67 -24.75 -6.03 11.70
C ARG A 67 -25.62 -6.92 12.58
N ALA A 68 -26.21 -7.99 12.03
CA ALA A 68 -27.01 -8.94 12.78
C ALA A 68 -26.17 -9.69 13.84
N GLN A 69 -24.98 -10.16 13.46
CA GLN A 69 -24.03 -10.78 14.40
C GLN A 69 -23.61 -9.81 15.51
N CYS A 70 -23.36 -8.54 15.15
CA CYS A 70 -23.04 -7.51 16.12
C CYS A 70 -24.20 -7.24 17.07
N ALA A 71 -25.45 -7.24 16.60
CA ALA A 71 -26.62 -6.99 17.45
C ALA A 71 -26.81 -8.08 18.52
N ALA A 72 -26.35 -9.31 18.27
CA ALA A 72 -26.35 -10.39 19.23
C ALA A 72 -25.25 -10.27 20.31
N LEU A 73 -24.29 -9.36 20.14
CA LEU A 73 -23.15 -9.16 21.05
C LEU A 73 -23.16 -7.75 21.66
N GLY A 74 -22.70 -7.62 22.91
CA GLY A 74 -22.41 -6.32 23.50
C GLY A 74 -21.26 -5.61 22.77
N THR A 75 -21.15 -4.28 22.91
CA THR A 75 -20.17 -3.43 22.21
C THR A 75 -18.72 -3.95 22.31
N SER A 76 -18.33 -4.46 23.47
CA SER A 76 -17.00 -5.05 23.69
C SER A 76 -16.80 -6.38 22.95
N GLY A 77 -17.85 -7.21 22.87
CA GLY A 77 -17.86 -8.48 22.14
C GLY A 77 -17.78 -8.26 20.63
N GLN A 78 -18.53 -7.28 20.10
CA GLN A 78 -18.50 -6.92 18.67
C GLN A 78 -17.07 -6.66 18.17
N ARG A 79 -16.31 -5.86 18.93
CA ARG A 79 -14.94 -5.52 18.56
C ARG A 79 -14.02 -6.74 18.56
N ARG A 80 -14.04 -7.52 19.64
CA ARG A 80 -13.11 -8.62 19.89
C ARG A 80 -13.41 -9.85 19.04
N GLU A 81 -14.68 -10.16 18.83
CA GLU A 81 -15.12 -11.44 18.27
C GLU A 81 -15.46 -11.33 16.77
N ILE A 82 -15.80 -10.12 16.29
CA ILE A 82 -16.20 -9.91 14.89
C ILE A 82 -15.24 -8.97 14.17
N TYR A 83 -15.15 -7.71 14.59
CA TYR A 83 -14.41 -6.70 13.83
C TYR A 83 -12.92 -6.99 13.73
N MET A 84 -12.27 -7.31 14.87
CA MET A 84 -10.82 -7.54 14.87
C MET A 84 -10.45 -8.82 14.08
N PRO A 85 -11.03 -10.01 14.34
CA PRO A 85 -10.66 -11.22 13.60
C PRO A 85 -10.91 -11.09 12.09
N ARG A 86 -12.03 -10.47 11.69
CA ARG A 86 -12.35 -10.27 10.27
C ARG A 86 -11.38 -9.30 9.60
N ALA A 87 -11.00 -8.22 10.28
CA ALA A 87 -10.02 -7.26 9.77
C ALA A 87 -8.62 -7.88 9.68
N LEU A 88 -8.19 -8.66 10.68
CA LEU A 88 -6.92 -9.39 10.65
C LEU A 88 -6.87 -10.44 9.53
N ALA A 89 -7.94 -11.21 9.35
CA ALA A 89 -8.04 -12.17 8.24
C ALA A 89 -7.91 -11.49 6.87
N LYS A 90 -8.59 -10.35 6.69
CA LYS A 90 -8.49 -9.54 5.47
C LYS A 90 -7.07 -8.98 5.29
N PHE A 91 -6.48 -8.44 6.36
CA PHE A 91 -5.11 -7.95 6.38
C PHE A 91 -4.11 -9.04 5.95
N ARG A 92 -4.13 -10.20 6.58
CA ARG A 92 -3.27 -11.34 6.21
C ARG A 92 -3.41 -11.74 4.75
N GLN A 93 -4.64 -11.76 4.22
CA GLN A 93 -4.89 -12.06 2.80
C GLN A 93 -4.33 -11.01 1.84
N GLY A 94 -4.35 -9.73 2.22
CA GLY A 94 -3.75 -8.64 1.44
C GLY A 94 -2.21 -8.74 1.38
N PHE A 95 -1.58 -9.00 2.53
CA PHE A 95 -0.11 -9.09 2.64
C PHE A 95 0.50 -10.34 2.03
N GLY A 96 -0.18 -11.50 2.15
CA GLY A 96 0.30 -12.77 1.60
C GLY A 96 0.44 -12.79 0.07
N ARG A 97 0.08 -11.70 -0.61
CA ARG A 97 0.28 -11.53 -2.05
C ARG A 97 1.60 -10.88 -2.43
N LEU A 98 2.22 -10.13 -1.52
CA LEU A 98 3.46 -9.38 -1.79
C LEU A 98 4.72 -10.24 -1.67
N MET A 99 4.69 -11.26 -0.81
CA MET A 99 5.85 -12.10 -0.51
C MET A 99 5.48 -13.56 -0.78
N ARG A 100 5.60 -13.98 -2.04
CA ARG A 100 5.22 -15.34 -2.47
C ARG A 100 6.41 -16.25 -2.62
N ARG A 101 7.56 -15.71 -3.00
CA ARG A 101 8.83 -16.43 -3.17
C ARG A 101 9.87 -15.85 -2.21
N GLU A 102 10.81 -16.69 -1.79
CA GLU A 102 11.92 -16.26 -0.91
C GLU A 102 12.82 -15.20 -1.56
N SER A 103 12.79 -15.09 -2.89
CA SER A 103 13.53 -14.08 -3.66
C SER A 103 12.80 -12.73 -3.80
N ASP A 104 11.51 -12.67 -3.47
CA ASP A 104 10.72 -11.45 -3.67
C ASP A 104 11.17 -10.37 -2.67
N ARG A 105 11.37 -9.15 -3.15
CA ARG A 105 11.71 -7.97 -2.33
C ARG A 105 10.65 -6.91 -2.53
N GLY A 106 10.30 -6.21 -1.46
CA GLY A 106 9.27 -5.17 -1.53
C GLY A 106 9.07 -4.45 -0.22
N CYS A 107 8.30 -3.37 -0.26
CA CYS A 107 7.99 -2.55 0.91
C CYS A 107 6.47 -2.41 1.08
N VAL A 108 6.02 -2.50 2.33
CA VAL A 108 4.64 -2.17 2.69
C VAL A 108 4.61 -0.91 3.51
N PHE A 109 3.88 0.08 3.01
CA PHE A 109 3.61 1.32 3.71
C PHE A 109 2.22 1.26 4.34
N VAL A 110 2.14 1.46 5.66
CA VAL A 110 0.86 1.60 6.35
C VAL A 110 0.71 3.05 6.80
N LEU A 111 -0.18 3.79 6.15
CA LEU A 111 -0.42 5.22 6.41
C LEU A 111 -1.51 5.44 7.47
N ASP A 112 -1.79 4.43 8.28
CA ASP A 112 -2.77 4.47 9.35
C ASP A 112 -2.09 4.42 10.72
N LYS A 113 -2.03 5.58 11.39
CA LYS A 113 -1.44 5.71 12.73
C LYS A 113 -2.06 4.80 13.78
N ARG A 114 -3.24 4.21 13.52
CA ARG A 114 -3.85 3.27 14.47
C ARG A 114 -3.05 1.99 14.58
N ILE A 115 -2.24 1.60 13.59
CA ILE A 115 -1.48 0.34 13.65
C ILE A 115 -0.52 0.25 14.85
N ILE A 116 -0.05 1.40 15.35
CA ILE A 116 0.84 1.47 16.53
C ILE A 116 0.08 1.55 17.87
N ASP A 117 -1.24 1.78 17.85
CA ASP A 117 -2.09 1.81 19.04
C ASP A 117 -2.16 0.39 19.66
N PRO A 118 -1.99 0.24 20.99
CA PRO A 118 -2.16 -1.03 21.70
C PRO A 118 -3.38 -1.85 21.28
N ARG A 119 -4.50 -1.19 20.98
CA ARG A 119 -5.75 -1.80 20.55
C ARG A 119 -5.64 -2.52 19.20
N HIS A 120 -4.70 -2.12 18.34
CA HIS A 120 -4.55 -2.58 16.96
C HIS A 120 -3.23 -3.31 16.72
N ARG A 121 -2.36 -3.44 17.73
CA ARG A 121 -1.07 -4.15 17.63
C ARG A 121 -1.17 -5.56 17.08
N ALA A 122 -2.33 -6.20 17.18
CA ALA A 122 -2.60 -7.49 16.56
C ALA A 122 -2.29 -7.50 15.04
N PHE A 123 -2.48 -6.39 14.33
CA PHE A 123 -2.12 -6.30 12.91
C PHE A 123 -0.63 -6.49 12.67
N LEU A 124 0.23 -5.93 13.52
CA LEU A 124 1.69 -6.11 13.39
C LEU A 124 2.12 -7.55 13.62
N ARG A 125 1.38 -8.32 14.43
CA ARG A 125 1.63 -9.75 14.66
C ARG A 125 1.26 -10.64 13.48
N GLU A 126 0.37 -10.18 12.60
CA GLU A 126 0.00 -10.89 11.38
C GLU A 126 1.03 -10.71 10.25
N LEU A 127 2.02 -9.83 10.43
CA LEU A 127 3.07 -9.60 9.46
C LEU A 127 4.30 -10.46 9.78
N PRO A 128 5.03 -10.95 8.76
CA PRO A 128 6.33 -11.58 8.94
C PRO A 128 7.43 -10.51 9.19
N VAL A 129 7.14 -9.56 10.08
CA VAL A 129 8.08 -8.54 10.55
C VAL A 129 8.72 -9.03 11.84
N ARG A 130 9.96 -8.62 12.11
CA ARG A 130 10.55 -8.84 13.44
C ARG A 130 9.61 -8.19 14.45
N SER A 131 8.91 -8.99 15.25
CA SER A 131 8.03 -8.42 16.25
C SER A 131 8.95 -7.69 17.25
N VAL A 132 8.88 -6.36 17.27
CA VAL A 132 9.60 -5.51 18.24
C VAL A 132 9.19 -5.83 19.69
N PHE A 133 8.24 -6.76 19.86
CA PHE A 133 7.56 -7.10 21.10
C PHE A 133 7.74 -8.56 21.54
N GLU A 134 8.40 -9.42 20.74
CA GLU A 134 8.79 -10.76 21.19
C GLU A 134 10.31 -10.84 21.15
N ALA A 135 10.91 -10.73 22.34
CA ALA A 135 12.24 -11.27 22.55
C ALA A 135 12.13 -12.80 22.50
N ASP A 136 13.14 -13.45 21.91
CA ASP A 136 13.47 -14.87 22.09
C ASP A 136 12.65 -15.92 21.32
N GLY A 137 12.60 -15.80 19.99
CA GLY A 137 12.24 -16.92 19.10
C GLY A 137 13.33 -17.18 18.05
N GLU A 138 13.76 -18.44 17.90
CA GLU A 138 14.85 -18.95 17.04
C GLU A 138 14.69 -18.71 15.52
N ASN A 139 13.78 -17.84 15.07
CA ASN A 139 13.49 -17.60 13.65
C ASN A 139 14.00 -16.21 13.18
N ALA A 140 15.21 -15.84 13.58
CA ALA A 140 15.80 -14.52 13.37
C ALA A 140 16.21 -14.22 11.90
N GLU A 141 16.30 -15.23 11.04
CA GLU A 141 16.91 -15.10 9.70
C GLU A 141 15.97 -14.61 8.60
N ARG A 142 14.66 -14.48 8.86
CA ARG A 142 13.64 -14.15 7.84
C ARG A 142 12.70 -13.01 8.23
N CYS A 143 13.16 -12.07 9.05
CA CYS A 143 12.32 -10.99 9.54
C CYS A 143 12.46 -9.72 8.69
N SER A 144 11.33 -9.16 8.23
CA SER A 144 11.31 -7.82 7.62
C SER A 144 11.50 -6.72 8.67
N ASP A 145 12.21 -5.65 8.29
CA ASP A 145 12.50 -4.50 9.16
C ASP A 145 11.26 -3.60 9.31
N LEU A 146 10.75 -3.47 10.54
CA LEU A 146 9.66 -2.54 10.84
C LEU A 146 10.22 -1.13 11.08
N VAL A 147 9.87 -0.19 10.20
CA VAL A 147 10.25 1.22 10.34
C VAL A 147 9.02 2.06 10.72
N ILE A 148 9.13 2.79 11.83
CA ILE A 148 8.12 3.74 12.29
C ILE A 148 8.78 5.12 12.37
N GLY A 149 8.18 6.10 11.71
CA GLY A 149 8.71 7.46 11.63
C GLY A 149 7.83 8.39 10.81
N ASP A 150 8.37 9.57 10.52
CA ASP A 150 7.77 10.45 9.51
C ASP A 150 8.04 9.94 8.09
N THR A 151 7.40 10.58 7.10
CA THR A 151 7.46 10.20 5.69
C THR A 151 8.90 10.08 5.18
N ASP A 152 9.75 11.04 5.53
CA ASP A 152 11.16 11.09 5.09
C ASP A 152 11.95 9.87 5.58
N ARG A 153 11.81 9.54 6.86
CA ARG A 153 12.47 8.36 7.45
C ARG A 153 11.99 7.07 6.80
N CYS A 154 10.68 6.90 6.65
CA CYS A 154 10.10 5.68 6.10
C CYS A 154 10.48 5.48 4.63
N ILE A 155 10.48 6.53 3.82
CA ILE A 155 10.84 6.45 2.39
C ILE A 155 12.34 6.24 2.23
N SER A 156 13.18 6.91 3.03
CA SER A 156 14.63 6.71 3.00
C SER A 156 15.00 5.25 3.33
N ALA A 157 14.34 4.66 4.32
CA ALA A 157 14.54 3.26 4.67
C ALA A 157 14.11 2.30 3.53
N ALA A 158 12.97 2.58 2.89
CA ALA A 158 12.51 1.79 1.74
C ALA A 158 13.47 1.88 0.54
N ILE A 159 13.97 3.08 0.21
CA ILE A 159 14.95 3.30 -0.86
C ILE A 159 16.24 2.53 -0.58
N ALA A 160 16.71 2.55 0.67
CA ALA A 160 17.88 1.79 1.08
C ALA A 160 17.64 0.27 0.97
N HIS A 161 16.50 -0.22 1.45
CA HIS A 161 16.10 -1.63 1.36
C HIS A 161 16.07 -2.13 -0.09
N MET A 162 15.49 -1.34 -0.99
CA MET A 162 15.39 -1.66 -2.42
C MET A 162 16.70 -1.40 -3.18
N SER A 163 17.78 -1.00 -2.50
CA SER A 163 19.09 -0.67 -3.10
C SER A 163 19.02 0.42 -4.18
N MET A 164 18.03 1.31 -4.10
CA MET A 164 17.74 2.33 -5.12
C MET A 164 18.44 3.67 -4.86
N GLY A 165 19.25 3.80 -3.81
CA GLY A 165 19.81 5.09 -3.39
C GLY A 165 20.64 5.82 -4.47
N ALA A 166 21.41 5.07 -5.27
CA ALA A 166 22.18 5.67 -6.36
C ALA A 166 21.30 6.17 -7.52
N ASP A 167 20.24 5.43 -7.85
CA ASP A 167 19.28 5.83 -8.88
C ASP A 167 18.44 7.03 -8.44
N VAL A 168 17.97 7.05 -7.19
CA VAL A 168 17.19 8.16 -6.63
C VAL A 168 17.99 9.46 -6.66
N ARG A 169 19.26 9.43 -6.20
CA ARG A 169 20.15 10.60 -6.23
C ARG A 169 20.46 11.05 -7.65
N ARG A 170 20.76 10.12 -8.56
CA ARG A 170 21.02 10.44 -9.97
C ARG A 170 19.84 11.15 -10.63
N ARG A 171 18.62 10.93 -10.12
CA ARG A 171 17.37 11.51 -10.61
C ARG A 171 16.90 12.74 -9.80
N GLY A 172 17.69 13.22 -8.84
CA GLY A 172 17.30 14.37 -8.00
C GLY A 172 16.06 14.14 -7.12
N LEU A 173 15.74 12.87 -6.82
CA LEU A 173 14.52 12.48 -6.07
C LEU A 173 14.79 12.25 -4.57
N ASP A 174 15.98 12.58 -4.08
CA ASP A 174 16.40 12.38 -2.68
C ASP A 174 16.07 13.56 -1.76
N ARG A 175 15.42 14.60 -2.28
CA ARG A 175 14.93 15.73 -1.49
C ARG A 175 13.88 15.27 -0.46
N PRO A 176 13.88 15.86 0.76
CA PRO A 176 12.88 15.55 1.76
C PRO A 176 11.47 16.01 1.32
N PHE A 177 10.46 15.30 1.78
CA PHE A 177 9.04 15.61 1.62
C PHE A 177 8.61 16.80 2.49
N ARG A 178 9.28 17.04 3.62
CA ARG A 178 9.04 18.27 4.41
C ARG A 178 9.32 19.51 3.57
N GLY A 179 8.37 20.45 3.57
CA GLY A 179 8.46 21.67 2.77
C GLY A 179 7.94 21.52 1.34
N TRP A 180 7.39 20.35 0.98
CA TRP A 180 6.64 20.20 -0.27
C TRP A 180 5.33 20.98 -0.19
N THR A 181 5.24 22.08 -0.93
CA THR A 181 3.98 22.78 -1.19
C THR A 181 3.34 22.18 -2.43
N PRO A 182 2.07 21.71 -2.37
CA PRO A 182 1.32 21.40 -3.57
C PRO A 182 1.37 22.61 -4.49
N VAL A 183 1.68 22.40 -5.77
CA VAL A 183 1.60 23.47 -6.76
C VAL A 183 0.13 23.88 -6.82
N ASP A 184 -0.17 25.17 -6.60
CA ASP A 184 -1.52 25.77 -6.68
C ASP A 184 -2.10 25.79 -8.12
N ASP A 185 -1.78 24.80 -8.96
CA ASP A 185 -2.29 24.62 -10.33
C ASP A 185 -3.56 23.73 -10.37
N ALA A 186 -4.27 23.63 -9.25
CA ALA A 186 -5.51 22.85 -9.16
C ALA A 186 -6.69 23.42 -9.98
N SER A 187 -6.51 24.54 -10.70
CA SER A 187 -7.56 25.12 -11.55
C SER A 187 -7.51 24.72 -13.03
N GLU A 188 -6.45 24.11 -13.56
CA GLU A 188 -6.35 23.90 -15.03
C GLU A 188 -6.04 22.50 -15.54
N ASN A 189 -5.67 21.53 -14.68
CA ASN A 189 -5.30 20.19 -15.15
C ASN A 189 -6.00 19.04 -14.41
N ALA A 190 -7.32 19.14 -14.24
CA ALA A 190 -8.13 17.95 -14.04
C ALA A 190 -7.85 16.96 -15.20
N PRO A 191 -7.62 15.66 -14.94
CA PRO A 191 -7.31 14.70 -15.99
C PRO A 191 -8.42 14.72 -17.04
N ARG A 192 -8.15 15.36 -18.18
CA ARG A 192 -9.09 15.44 -19.29
C ARG A 192 -9.38 14.02 -19.73
N THR A 193 -10.63 13.61 -19.63
CA THR A 193 -11.11 12.35 -20.20
C THR A 193 -10.96 12.42 -21.72
N LEU A 194 -9.79 12.04 -22.23
CA LEU A 194 -9.55 11.72 -23.64
C LEU A 194 -9.63 10.20 -23.80
N GLY A 195 -10.37 9.77 -24.82
CA GLY A 195 -10.89 8.41 -24.96
C GLY A 195 -9.83 7.30 -24.98
N ARG A 196 -10.24 6.12 -24.50
CA ARG A 196 -9.59 4.78 -24.57
C ARG A 196 -8.11 4.62 -24.20
N SER A 197 -7.31 5.69 -24.08
CA SER A 197 -5.92 5.62 -23.61
C SER A 197 -5.88 5.70 -22.08
N SER A 198 -5.11 4.81 -21.46
CA SER A 198 -4.84 4.78 -20.01
C SER A 198 -4.43 6.18 -19.50
N PRO A 199 -5.02 6.68 -18.40
CA PRO A 199 -4.62 7.96 -17.85
C PRO A 199 -3.17 7.86 -17.36
N VAL A 200 -2.36 8.80 -17.84
CA VAL A 200 -0.97 8.94 -17.46
C VAL A 200 -0.91 9.85 -16.25
N LEU A 201 -0.28 9.40 -15.16
CA LEU A 201 0.15 10.31 -14.11
C LEU A 201 1.40 11.04 -14.60
N GLU A 202 1.26 12.34 -14.90
CA GLU A 202 2.39 13.19 -15.20
C GLU A 202 3.10 13.56 -13.89
N ILE A 203 4.33 13.07 -13.73
CA ILE A 203 5.22 13.55 -12.68
C ILE A 203 5.78 14.89 -13.17
N PRO A 204 5.55 16.02 -12.46
CA PRO A 204 6.01 17.32 -12.91
C PRO A 204 7.54 17.31 -13.14
N PRO A 205 8.03 17.98 -14.19
CA PRO A 205 9.45 18.00 -14.49
C PRO A 205 10.25 18.62 -13.33
N GLU A 206 11.43 18.05 -13.15
CA GLU A 206 12.47 18.45 -12.19
C GLU A 206 12.71 19.97 -12.29
N ARG A 207 12.37 20.74 -11.24
CA ARG A 207 12.90 22.10 -11.12
C ARG A 207 14.35 21.97 -10.66
N ALA A 208 15.28 22.38 -11.52
CA ALA A 208 16.69 22.52 -11.19
C ALA A 208 16.85 23.32 -9.88
N PRO A 209 17.83 22.98 -9.04
CA PRO A 209 18.05 23.68 -7.78
C PRO A 209 18.47 25.13 -8.07
N PHE A 210 17.77 26.08 -7.47
CA PHE A 210 18.33 27.40 -7.14
C PHE A 210 18.79 27.36 -5.69
#